data_AF-A0A1I1QU74-F1
#
_entry.id   AF-A0A1I1QU74-F1
#
_cell.length_a   1.000
_cell.length_b   1.000
_cell.length_c   1.000
_cell.angle_alpha   90.00
_cell.angle_beta   90.00
_cell.angle_gamma   90.00
#
_symmetry.space_group_name_H-M   'P 1'
#
loop_
_entity.id
_entity.type
_entity.pdbx_description
1 polymer ?
#
loop_
_entity_poly.entity_id
_entity_poly.type
_entity_poly.pdbx_seq_one_letter_code
_entity_poly.pdbx_strand_id
1 'polypeptide(L)'
;MDCMIKNAEVKDAANNIKTTVKDEFLTAGTTFVNSFNAAIADMKGEAKDALEEFFNNNIRDLVSSEESGIPAMVTGFGDLIETNRSQFASVDHSIAESIKGGSQ
;
A
#
# COMPACT_ATOMS: atom_id res chain seq x y z
N MET A 1 -9.32 30.36 -1.16
CA MET A 1 -9.50 28.92 -1.47
C MET A 1 -8.84 28.20 -0.31
N ASP A 2 -9.61 27.92 0.74
CA ASP A 2 -9.07 27.32 1.96
C ASP A 2 -8.78 25.85 1.69
N CYS A 3 -7.49 25.50 1.71
CA CYS A 3 -7.07 24.12 1.82
C CYS A 3 -7.38 23.66 3.25
N MET A 4 -8.61 23.17 3.49
CA MET A 4 -9.01 22.60 4.77
C MET A 4 -8.92 21.07 4.70
N ILE A 5 -7.94 20.49 5.37
CA ILE A 5 -7.86 19.03 5.52
C ILE A 5 -8.76 18.60 6.68
N LYS A 6 -9.64 17.64 6.39
CA LYS A 6 -10.39 16.92 7.41
C LYS A 6 -9.49 15.88 8.08
N ASN A 7 -8.67 16.35 9.02
CA ASN A 7 -7.55 15.61 9.60
C ASN A 7 -7.92 14.19 10.08
N ALA A 8 -9.03 14.06 10.82
CA ALA A 8 -9.52 12.76 11.30
C ALA A 8 -9.91 11.81 10.16
N GLU A 9 -10.69 12.28 9.18
CA GLU A 9 -11.12 11.47 8.04
C GLU A 9 -9.93 11.00 7.19
N VAL A 10 -8.91 11.87 7.00
CA VAL A 10 -7.69 11.51 6.26
C VAL A 10 -6.87 10.46 7.02
N LYS A 11 -6.76 10.59 8.34
CA LYS A 11 -6.08 9.60 9.19
C LYS A 11 -6.78 8.24 9.14
N ASP A 12 -8.10 8.24 9.23
CA ASP A 12 -8.89 7.00 9.19
C ASP A 12 -8.79 6.33 7.82
N ALA A 13 -8.83 7.11 6.73
CA ALA A 13 -8.62 6.61 5.38
C ALA A 13 -7.22 6.02 5.19
N ALA A 14 -6.17 6.71 5.66
CA ALA A 14 -4.80 6.21 5.59
C ALA A 14 -4.62 4.91 6.37
N ASN A 15 -5.22 4.80 7.56
CA ASN A 15 -5.20 3.57 8.33
C ASN A 15 -5.96 2.43 7.63
N ASN A 16 -7.16 2.69 7.11
CA ASN A 16 -7.93 1.68 6.39
C ASN A 16 -7.19 1.15 5.16
N ILE A 17 -6.45 2.01 4.44
CA ILE A 17 -5.60 1.60 3.32
C ILE A 17 -4.51 0.63 3.80
N LYS A 18 -3.81 0.98 4.89
CA LYS A 18 -2.67 0.20 5.42
C LYS A 18 -3.06 -1.13 6.06
N THR A 19 -4.28 -1.23 6.58
CA THR A 19 -4.74 -2.44 7.27
C THR A 19 -5.66 -3.25 6.36
N THR A 20 -6.84 -2.72 6.05
CA THR A 20 -7.91 -3.49 5.42
C THR A 20 -7.63 -3.73 3.95
N VAL A 21 -7.35 -2.66 3.20
CA VAL A 21 -7.19 -2.75 1.73
C VAL A 21 -5.93 -3.55 1.38
N LYS A 22 -4.83 -3.32 2.11
CA LYS A 22 -3.61 -4.13 2.00
C LYS A 22 -3.90 -5.62 2.17
N ASP A 23 -4.64 -6.00 3.21
CA ASP A 23 -4.94 -7.41 3.51
C ASP A 23 -5.84 -8.07 2.46
N GLU A 24 -6.75 -7.30 1.84
CA GLU A 24 -7.55 -7.77 0.70
C GLU A 24 -6.66 -8.13 -0.50
N PHE A 25 -5.68 -7.27 -0.85
CA PHE A 25 -4.72 -7.56 -1.91
C PHE A 25 -3.85 -8.76 -1.59
N LEU A 26 -3.36 -8.86 -0.35
CA LEU A 26 -2.57 -9.99 0.10
C LEU A 26 -3.35 -11.30 -0.02
N THR A 27 -4.59 -11.31 0.46
CA THR A 27 -5.48 -12.49 0.40
C THR A 27 -5.75 -12.91 -1.04
N ALA A 28 -6.06 -11.96 -1.92
CA ALA A 28 -6.27 -12.23 -3.34
C ALA A 28 -5.00 -12.76 -4.01
N GLY A 29 -3.85 -12.14 -3.73
CA GLY A 29 -2.55 -12.56 -4.25
C GLY A 29 -2.16 -13.97 -3.82
N THR A 30 -2.28 -14.29 -2.53
CA THR A 30 -2.04 -15.64 -2.00
C THR A 30 -2.99 -16.67 -2.62
N THR A 31 -4.27 -16.32 -2.78
CA THR A 31 -5.26 -17.20 -3.42
C THR A 31 -4.89 -17.48 -4.88
N PHE A 32 -4.46 -16.46 -5.61
CA PHE A 32 -4.02 -16.59 -6.99
C PHE A 32 -2.77 -17.47 -7.11
N VAL A 33 -1.75 -17.27 -6.26
CA VAL A 33 -0.54 -18.11 -6.21
C VAL A 33 -0.90 -19.57 -5.98
N ASN A 34 -1.75 -19.85 -4.99
CA ASN A 34 -2.18 -21.20 -4.67
C ASN A 34 -2.95 -21.84 -5.83
N SER A 35 -3.86 -21.09 -6.44
CA SER A 35 -4.67 -21.57 -7.57
C SER A 35 -3.82 -21.86 -8.80
N PHE A 36 -2.84 -21.00 -9.10
CA PHE A 36 -1.92 -21.21 -10.21
C PHE A 36 -1.08 -22.48 -10.00
N ASN A 37 -0.45 -22.62 -8.83
CA ASN A 37 0.37 -23.79 -8.51
C ASN A 37 -0.45 -25.09 -8.57
N ALA A 38 -1.70 -25.06 -8.13
CA ALA A 38 -2.60 -26.21 -8.24
C ALA A 38 -2.94 -26.54 -9.70
N ALA A 39 -3.21 -25.54 -10.54
CA ALA A 39 -3.56 -25.73 -11.94
C ALA A 39 -2.42 -26.37 -12.77
N ILE A 40 -1.17 -26.07 -12.42
CA ILE A 40 0.01 -26.61 -13.13
C ILE A 40 0.61 -27.86 -12.46
N ALA A 41 0.06 -28.31 -11.33
CA ALA A 41 0.64 -29.37 -10.51
C ALA A 41 0.90 -30.66 -11.32
N ASP A 42 -0.10 -31.06 -12.11
CA ASP A 42 -0.07 -32.28 -12.93
C ASP A 42 0.60 -32.10 -14.30
N MET A 43 0.99 -30.87 -14.66
CA MET A 43 1.74 -30.62 -15.90
C MET A 43 3.14 -31.25 -15.80
N LYS A 44 3.70 -31.64 -16.95
CA LYS A 44 5.03 -32.25 -17.05
C LYS A 44 5.78 -31.71 -18.26
N GLY A 45 7.11 -31.66 -18.15
CA GLY A 45 8.02 -31.25 -19.22
C GLY A 45 8.36 -29.76 -19.19
N GLU A 46 9.21 -29.34 -20.14
CA GLU A 46 9.85 -28.02 -20.18
C GLU A 46 8.87 -26.84 -20.17
N ALA A 47 7.64 -27.04 -20.66
CA ALA A 47 6.60 -26.03 -20.61
C ALA A 47 6.15 -25.70 -19.18
N LYS A 48 6.09 -26.71 -18.29
CA LYS A 48 5.81 -26.48 -16.86
C LYS A 48 6.97 -25.70 -16.23
N ASP A 49 8.20 -26.13 -16.49
CA ASP A 49 9.39 -25.52 -15.90
C ASP A 49 9.49 -24.03 -16.28
N ALA A 50 9.25 -23.71 -17.57
CA ALA A 50 9.22 -22.33 -18.04
C ALA A 50 8.09 -21.49 -17.41
N LEU A 51 6.92 -22.09 -17.20
CA LEU A 51 5.79 -21.42 -16.53
C LEU A 51 6.06 -21.18 -15.04
N GLU A 52 6.63 -22.16 -14.34
CA GLU A 52 7.03 -22.03 -12.93
C GLU A 52 8.11 -20.97 -12.78
N GLU A 53 9.13 -20.97 -13.63
CA GLU A 53 10.20 -19.97 -13.62
C GLU A 53 9.65 -18.56 -13.85
N PHE A 54 8.83 -18.37 -14.89
CA PHE A 54 8.21 -17.07 -15.15
C PHE A 54 7.37 -16.60 -13.97
N PHE A 55 6.54 -17.49 -13.41
CA PHE A 55 5.64 -17.17 -12.31
C PHE A 55 6.41 -16.78 -11.05
N ASN A 56 7.41 -17.56 -10.67
CA ASN A 56 8.20 -17.33 -9.47
C ASN A 56 9.04 -16.06 -9.58
N ASN A 57 9.60 -15.77 -10.76
CA ASN A 57 10.49 -14.62 -10.95
C ASN A 57 9.74 -13.29 -11.12
N ASN A 58 8.53 -13.30 -11.67
CA ASN A 58 7.85 -12.06 -12.08
C ASN A 58 6.55 -11.79 -11.34
N ILE A 59 5.85 -12.84 -10.88
CA ILE A 59 4.44 -12.71 -10.48
C ILE A 59 4.24 -12.97 -8.99
N ARG A 60 4.84 -14.05 -8.45
CA ARG A 60 4.59 -14.49 -7.08
C ARG A 60 4.78 -13.38 -6.06
N ASP A 61 5.92 -12.71 -6.07
CA ASP A 61 6.23 -11.66 -5.11
C ASP A 61 5.44 -10.38 -5.41
N LEU A 62 5.24 -10.05 -6.69
CA LEU A 62 4.43 -8.90 -7.09
C LEU A 62 3.03 -8.93 -6.46
N VAL A 63 2.39 -10.10 -6.40
CA VAL A 63 1.01 -10.21 -5.93
C VAL A 63 0.88 -10.59 -4.45
N SER A 64 1.86 -11.28 -3.87
CA SER A 64 1.76 -11.84 -2.51
C SER A 64 2.78 -11.35 -1.50
N SER A 65 3.78 -10.55 -1.91
CA SER A 65 4.78 -10.01 -0.99
C SER A 65 4.26 -8.80 -0.23
N GLU A 66 4.36 -8.84 1.10
CA GLU A 66 4.12 -7.69 1.97
C GLU A 66 5.29 -6.69 1.99
N GLU A 67 6.46 -7.07 1.46
CA GLU A 67 7.68 -6.26 1.50
C GLU A 67 7.95 -5.50 0.20
N SER A 68 7.57 -6.08 -0.94
CA SER A 68 7.95 -5.58 -2.27
C SER A 68 6.82 -5.61 -3.30
N GLY A 69 5.72 -6.30 -3.00
CA GLY A 69 4.59 -6.48 -3.92
C GLY A 69 3.54 -5.37 -3.82
N ILE A 70 2.42 -5.58 -4.52
CA ILE A 70 1.23 -4.73 -4.46
C ILE A 70 0.78 -4.47 -3.01
N PRO A 71 0.73 -5.47 -2.10
CA PRO A 71 0.41 -5.19 -0.69
C PRO A 71 1.36 -4.17 -0.03
N ALA A 72 2.67 -4.28 -0.31
CA ALA A 72 3.66 -3.31 0.17
C ALA A 72 3.42 -1.91 -0.41
N MET A 73 3.11 -1.82 -1.72
CA MET A 73 2.80 -0.56 -2.39
C MET A 73 1.54 0.11 -1.82
N VAL A 74 0.49 -0.67 -1.53
CA VAL A 74 -0.74 -0.17 -0.90
C VAL A 74 -0.44 0.38 0.49
N THR A 75 0.39 -0.32 1.27
CA THR A 75 0.86 0.16 2.58
C THR A 75 1.61 1.49 2.43
N GLY A 76 2.58 1.56 1.51
CA GLY A 76 3.36 2.77 1.25
C GLY A 76 2.50 3.95 0.79
N PHE A 77 1.43 3.70 0.03
CA PHE A 77 0.48 4.74 -0.35
C PHE A 77 -0.28 5.30 0.88
N GLY A 78 -0.71 4.43 1.79
CA GLY A 78 -1.31 4.86 3.05
C GLY A 78 -0.33 5.66 3.92
N ASP A 79 0.95 5.29 3.96
CA ASP A 79 1.98 6.05 4.70
C ASP A 79 2.26 7.42 4.07
N LEU A 80 2.24 7.52 2.74
CA LEU A 80 2.37 8.80 2.04
C LEU A 80 1.21 9.74 2.41
N ILE A 81 -0.03 9.24 2.41
CA ILE A 81 -1.20 10.03 2.80
C ILE A 81 -1.08 10.51 4.24
N GLU A 82 -0.69 9.63 5.17
CA GLU A 82 -0.52 9.97 6.59
C GLU A 82 0.62 10.98 6.82
N THR A 83 1.71 10.85 6.06
CA THR A 83 2.83 11.78 6.07
C THR A 83 2.39 13.15 5.57
N ASN A 84 1.68 13.21 4.44
CA ASN A 84 1.13 14.45 3.91
C ASN A 84 0.19 15.12 4.93
N ARG A 85 -0.73 14.36 5.55
CA ARG A 85 -1.62 14.86 6.61
C ARG A 85 -0.84 15.53 7.74
N SER A 86 0.23 14.88 8.21
CA SER A 86 1.06 15.38 9.30
C SER A 86 1.82 16.65 8.90
N GLN A 87 2.32 16.72 7.66
CA GLN A 87 2.97 17.93 7.13
C GLN A 87 2.00 19.12 7.06
N PHE A 88 0.78 18.90 6.58
CA PHE A 88 -0.24 19.96 6.55
C PHE A 88 -0.60 20.47 7.95
N ALA A 89 -0.78 19.58 8.92
CA ALA A 89 -1.03 19.96 10.31
C ALA A 89 0.15 20.76 10.92
N SER A 90 1.38 20.40 10.58
CA SER A 90 2.57 21.13 11.03
C SER A 90 2.66 22.53 10.44
N VAL A 91 2.38 22.69 9.14
CA VAL A 91 2.39 24.00 8.48
C VAL A 91 1.32 24.91 9.06
N ASP A 92 0.10 24.40 9.26
CA ASP A 92 -0.98 25.13 9.91
C ASP A 92 -0.58 25.61 11.32
N HIS A 93 0.04 24.72 12.10
CA HIS A 93 0.57 25.07 13.42
C HIS A 93 1.61 26.20 13.36
N SER A 94 2.60 26.10 12.47
CA SER A 94 3.65 27.12 12.31
C SER A 94 3.09 28.48 11.86
N ILE A 95 2.07 28.50 11.00
CA ILE A 95 1.35 29.73 10.62
C ILE A 95 0.65 30.33 11.85
N ALA A 96 -0.06 29.49 12.63
CA ALA A 96 -0.74 29.94 13.83
C ALA A 96 0.22 30.52 14.89
N GLU A 97 1.39 29.89 15.09
CA GLU A 97 2.45 30.41 15.97
C GLU A 97 3.04 31.73 15.46
N SER A 98 3.29 31.84 14.14
CA SER A 98 3.81 33.07 13.54
C SER A 98 2.86 34.25 13.71
N ILE A 99 1.54 34.01 13.59
CA ILE A 99 0.51 35.04 13.85
C ILE A 99 0.51 35.45 15.33
N LYS A 100 0.61 34.48 16.25
CA LYS A 100 0.66 34.76 17.70
C LYS A 100 1.95 35.49 18.11
N GLY A 101 3.06 35.22 17.43
CA GLY A 101 4.37 35.85 17.68
C GLY A 101 4.59 37.19 16.98
N GLY A 102 3.75 37.59 16.03
CA GLY A 102 3.84 38.86 15.29
C GLY A 102 3.27 40.09 16.00
N SER A 103 3.01 40.02 17.31
CA SER A 103 2.49 41.12 18.14
C SER A 103 3.54 41.67 19.13
N GLN A 104 4.80 41.80 18.68
CA GLN A 104 5.83 42.62 19.36
C GLN A 104 6.42 43.63 18.40
#